data_AF-A0A396J354-F1
#
_entry.id   AF-A0A396J354-F1
#
_cell.length_a   1.000
_cell.length_b   1.000
_cell.length_c   1.000
_cell.angle_alpha   90.00
_cell.angle_beta   90.00
_cell.angle_gamma   90.00
#
_symmetry.space_group_name_H-M   'P 1'
#
loop_
_entity.id
_entity.type
_entity.pdbx_description
1 polymer ?
#
loop_
_entity_poly.entity_id
_entity_poly.type
_entity_poly.pdbx_seq_one_letter_code
_entity_poly.pdbx_strand_id
1 'polypeptide(L)'
;MKAPITTNLGSIATPYDYGAGEITTTEPFQPGLVYETSTIDYLNYLCYIGLNTTTVKIISKTAPDSFNCPKDSTIDHVSNINYPSIAISNFIGKETKNVSRIVTKVGEEDEIVYMAIVDAPNGVKIQLIPEKLEFTKNI
;
A
#
# COMPACT_ATOMS: atom_id res chain seq x y z
N MET A 1 7.41 -24.57 -13.80
CA MET A 1 7.16 -23.74 -12.60
C MET A 1 8.47 -23.64 -11.83
N LYS A 2 8.93 -22.44 -11.48
CA LYS A 2 10.10 -22.27 -10.61
C LYS A 2 9.70 -22.68 -9.18
N ALA A 3 10.62 -23.29 -8.44
CA ALA A 3 10.37 -23.66 -7.04
C ALA A 3 10.14 -22.40 -6.17
N PRO A 4 9.38 -22.49 -5.07
CA PRO A 4 9.20 -21.38 -4.13
C PRO A 4 10.55 -20.91 -3.54
N ILE A 5 10.65 -19.61 -3.25
CA ILE A 5 11.75 -19.08 -2.43
C ILE A 5 11.62 -19.67 -1.02
N THR A 6 12.74 -20.08 -0.43
CA THR A 6 12.79 -20.65 0.93
C THR A 6 13.69 -19.83 1.84
N THR A 7 13.36 -19.78 3.13
CA THR A 7 14.25 -19.23 4.15
C THR A 7 15.48 -20.13 4.35
N ASN A 8 16.48 -19.67 5.11
CA ASN A 8 17.64 -20.48 5.46
C ASN A 8 17.30 -21.73 6.30
N LEU A 9 16.09 -21.80 6.86
CA LEU A 9 15.57 -22.94 7.61
C LEU A 9 14.78 -23.92 6.72
N GLY A 10 14.64 -23.63 5.42
CA GLY A 10 13.93 -24.48 4.46
C GLY A 10 12.41 -24.27 4.40
N SER A 11 11.85 -23.37 5.21
CA SER A 11 10.43 -22.99 5.14
C SER A 11 10.13 -22.16 3.89
N ILE A 12 8.91 -22.27 3.36
CA ILE A 12 8.45 -21.42 2.24
C ILE A 12 8.47 -19.96 2.70
N ALA A 13 9.16 -19.12 1.94
CA ALA A 13 9.25 -17.69 2.20
C ALA A 13 7.93 -16.99 1.84
N THR A 14 7.62 -15.96 2.61
CA THR A 14 6.42 -15.14 2.53
C THR A 14 6.77 -13.72 2.08
N PRO A 15 5.78 -12.87 1.77
CA PRO A 15 6.03 -11.45 1.55
C PRO A 15 6.72 -10.74 2.75
N TYR A 16 6.71 -11.32 3.96
CA TYR A 16 7.49 -10.79 5.09
C TYR A 16 8.99 -11.06 4.97
N ASP A 17 9.39 -12.03 4.15
CA ASP A 17 10.79 -12.41 3.94
C ASP A 17 11.42 -11.67 2.74
N TYR A 18 10.65 -11.46 1.65
CA TYR A 18 11.17 -10.87 0.40
C TYR A 18 10.35 -9.69 -0.15
N GLY A 19 9.31 -9.22 0.55
CA GLY A 19 8.49 -8.10 0.09
C GLY A 19 7.75 -8.41 -1.21
N ALA A 20 7.91 -7.54 -2.21
CA ALA A 20 7.32 -7.70 -3.54
C ALA A 20 8.04 -8.76 -4.40
N GLY A 21 9.23 -9.23 -3.99
CA GLY A 21 10.03 -10.21 -4.71
C GLY A 21 11.38 -9.68 -5.18
N GLU A 22 11.99 -10.41 -6.10
CA GLU A 22 13.26 -10.06 -6.72
C GLU A 22 13.09 -8.90 -7.71
N ILE A 23 14.03 -7.96 -7.69
CA ILE A 23 14.01 -6.79 -8.57
C ILE A 23 14.24 -7.19 -10.04
N THR A 24 13.43 -6.64 -10.94
CA THR A 24 13.72 -6.63 -12.38
C THR A 24 14.37 -5.31 -12.77
N THR A 25 15.34 -5.34 -13.70
CA THR A 25 16.15 -4.15 -14.02
C THR A 25 15.51 -3.24 -15.06
N THR A 26 14.54 -3.72 -15.84
CA THR A 26 13.96 -2.98 -16.96
C THR A 26 12.51 -2.53 -16.72
N GLU A 27 11.69 -3.34 -16.06
CA GLU A 27 10.27 -3.05 -15.86
C GLU A 27 10.00 -1.80 -15.01
N PRO A 28 10.79 -1.47 -13.96
CA PRO A 28 10.55 -0.27 -13.15
C PRO A 28 10.64 1.06 -13.92
N PHE A 29 11.26 1.08 -15.11
CA PHE A 29 11.31 2.29 -15.95
C PHE A 29 9.97 2.61 -16.63
N GLN A 30 9.08 1.62 -16.78
CA GLN A 30 7.77 1.78 -17.40
C GLN A 30 6.72 0.99 -16.62
N PRO A 31 6.42 1.38 -15.36
CA PRO A 31 5.57 0.58 -14.47
C PRO A 31 4.08 0.64 -14.82
N GLY A 32 3.66 1.57 -15.70
CA GLY A 32 2.27 1.82 -16.08
C GLY A 32 1.47 2.56 -14.99
N LEU A 33 1.40 1.98 -13.79
CA LEU A 33 0.75 2.54 -12.61
C LEU A 33 1.76 2.71 -11.46
N VAL A 34 1.60 3.76 -10.67
CA VAL A 34 2.38 3.99 -9.44
C VAL A 34 1.47 4.32 -8.26
N TYR A 35 1.92 3.99 -7.06
CA TYR A 35 1.28 4.37 -5.81
C TYR A 35 2.01 5.59 -5.25
N GLU A 36 1.42 6.77 -5.42
CA GLU A 36 2.03 8.01 -4.96
C GLU A 36 1.76 8.24 -3.47
N THR A 37 2.78 8.69 -2.75
CA THR A 37 2.68 9.10 -1.35
C THR A 37 3.40 10.42 -1.17
N SER A 38 2.88 11.24 -0.27
CA SER A 38 3.46 12.51 0.14
C SER A 38 4.10 12.41 1.54
N THR A 39 4.87 13.43 1.92
CA THR A 39 5.35 13.55 3.29
C THR A 39 4.21 13.58 4.31
N ILE A 40 3.06 14.17 3.97
CA ILE A 40 1.89 14.24 4.87
C ILE A 40 1.35 12.84 5.16
N ASP A 41 1.37 11.92 4.19
CA ASP A 41 0.90 10.54 4.39
C ASP A 41 1.77 9.82 5.43
N TYR A 42 3.08 10.04 5.40
CA TYR A 42 3.98 9.49 6.43
C TYR A 42 3.80 10.16 7.80
N LEU A 43 3.52 11.46 7.86
CA LEU A 43 3.18 12.11 9.13
C LEU A 43 1.88 11.56 9.71
N ASN A 44 0.87 11.34 8.85
CA ASN A 44 -0.39 10.71 9.23
C ASN A 44 -0.18 9.26 9.71
N TYR A 45 0.68 8.47 9.05
CA TYR A 45 1.06 7.13 9.51
C TYR A 45 1.58 7.15 10.96
N LEU A 46 2.45 8.11 11.30
CA LEU A 46 2.96 8.26 12.66
C LEU A 46 1.84 8.56 13.67
N CYS A 47 0.83 9.35 13.27
CA CYS A 47 -0.36 9.59 14.08
C CYS A 47 -1.20 8.32 14.25
N TYR A 48 -1.39 7.53 13.18
CA TYR A 48 -2.19 6.30 13.19
C TYR A 48 -1.62 5.22 14.12
N ILE A 49 -0.29 5.16 14.27
CA ILE A 49 0.37 4.27 15.25
C ILE A 49 0.35 4.82 16.69
N GLY A 50 -0.30 5.97 16.92
CA GLY A 50 -0.58 6.52 18.26
C GLY A 50 0.32 7.68 18.70
N LEU A 51 1.17 8.25 17.84
CA LEU A 51 1.94 9.43 18.20
C LEU A 51 1.07 10.69 18.12
N ASN A 52 1.25 11.60 19.08
CA ASN A 52 0.57 12.90 19.05
C ASN A 52 1.35 13.91 18.17
N THR A 53 0.68 15.00 17.79
CA THR A 53 1.27 16.05 16.94
C THR A 53 2.61 16.57 17.45
N THR A 54 2.74 16.77 18.77
CA THR A 54 3.98 17.28 19.38
C THR A 54 5.14 16.33 19.13
N THR A 55 4.94 15.04 19.39
CA THR A 55 5.95 14.01 19.14
C THR A 55 6.28 13.88 17.66
N VAL A 56 5.27 13.91 16.78
CA VAL A 56 5.48 13.87 15.32
C VAL A 56 6.34 15.04 14.83
N LYS A 57 6.09 16.26 15.32
CA LYS A 57 6.89 17.45 14.98
C LYS A 57 8.33 17.40 15.52
N ILE A 58 8.57 16.68 16.62
CA ILE A 58 9.93 16.42 17.11
C ILE A 58 10.67 15.44 16.19
N ILE A 59 10.00 14.37 15.76
CA ILE A 59 10.55 13.34 14.86
C ILE A 59 10.84 13.94 13.48
N SER A 60 9.87 14.68 12.93
CA SER A 60 9.97 15.30 11.62
C SER A 60 9.98 16.81 11.75
N LYS A 61 11.18 17.39 11.87
CA LYS A 61 11.38 18.85 11.95
C LYS A 61 10.96 19.59 10.68
N THR A 62 10.75 18.88 9.57
CA THR A 62 10.27 19.42 8.30
C THR A 62 8.75 19.35 8.17
N ALA A 63 8.04 18.80 9.17
CA ALA A 63 6.59 18.82 9.18
C ALA A 63 6.09 20.28 9.12
N PRO A 64 5.08 20.59 8.29
CA PRO A 64 4.53 21.93 8.23
C PRO A 64 4.06 22.41 9.61
N ASP A 65 4.22 23.69 9.91
CA ASP A 65 3.76 24.25 11.19
C ASP A 65 2.25 24.08 11.40
N SER A 66 1.47 24.08 10.31
CA SER A 66 0.03 23.83 10.30
C SER A 66 -0.37 22.36 10.47
N PHE A 67 0.57 21.42 10.39
CA PHE A 67 0.28 19.99 10.52
C PHE A 67 -0.25 19.67 11.93
N ASN A 68 -1.32 18.89 11.97
CA ASN A 68 -1.88 18.30 13.17
C ASN A 68 -2.34 16.88 12.85
N CYS A 69 -2.14 15.95 13.80
CA CYS A 69 -2.69 14.61 13.66
C CYS A 69 -4.22 14.65 13.50
N PRO A 70 -4.79 13.86 12.57
CA PRO A 70 -6.23 13.71 12.45
C PRO A 70 -6.86 13.25 13.77
N LYS A 71 -8.01 13.82 14.15
CA LYS A 71 -8.67 13.52 15.42
C LYS A 71 -9.16 12.07 15.51
N ASP A 72 -9.46 11.48 14.36
CA ASP A 72 -9.92 10.12 14.15
C ASP A 72 -8.76 9.14 13.84
N SER A 73 -7.52 9.51 14.14
CA SER A 73 -6.37 8.62 13.94
C SER A 73 -6.53 7.32 14.74
N THR A 74 -6.50 6.18 14.03
CA THR A 74 -6.55 4.85 14.63
C THR A 74 -5.59 3.90 13.92
N ILE A 75 -5.24 2.78 14.56
CA ILE A 75 -4.37 1.77 13.96
C ILE A 75 -4.97 1.16 12.68
N ASP A 76 -6.30 1.13 12.56
CA ASP A 76 -6.99 0.64 11.36
C ASP A 76 -6.71 1.51 10.12
N HIS A 77 -6.30 2.76 10.31
CA HIS A 77 -5.94 3.66 9.20
C HIS A 77 -4.53 3.40 8.65
N VAL A 78 -3.67 2.65 9.37
CA VAL A 78 -2.31 2.33 8.90
C VAL A 78 -2.34 1.58 7.57
N SER A 79 -3.26 0.62 7.43
CA SER A 79 -3.39 -0.16 6.19
C SER A 79 -3.82 0.67 4.99
N ASN A 80 -4.34 1.90 5.19
CA ASN A 80 -4.80 2.81 4.14
C ASN A 80 -3.73 3.78 3.62
N ILE A 81 -2.53 3.77 4.17
CA ILE A 81 -1.40 4.47 3.51
C ILE A 81 -1.25 3.90 2.10
N ASN A 82 -1.06 4.79 1.12
CA ASN A 82 -1.04 4.44 -0.30
C ASN A 82 0.25 3.73 -0.72
N TYR A 83 0.51 2.58 -0.12
CA TYR A 83 1.75 1.81 -0.26
C TYR A 83 1.55 0.63 -1.24
N PRO A 84 2.55 0.26 -2.05
CA PRO A 84 2.46 -0.83 -3.04
C PRO A 84 2.48 -2.24 -2.42
N SER A 85 1.94 -2.39 -1.22
CA SER A 85 1.64 -3.67 -0.56
C SER A 85 0.48 -3.49 0.42
N ILE A 86 -0.14 -4.60 0.81
CA ILE A 86 -1.23 -4.60 1.78
C ILE A 86 -0.82 -5.50 2.95
N ALA A 87 -0.77 -4.89 4.14
CA ALA A 87 -0.62 -5.61 5.40
C ALA A 87 -1.79 -5.24 6.31
N ILE A 88 -2.41 -6.26 6.91
CA ILE A 88 -3.49 -6.10 7.87
C ILE A 88 -2.98 -6.57 9.24
N SER A 89 -2.83 -5.65 10.18
CA SER A 89 -2.46 -5.99 11.55
C SER A 89 -3.65 -6.56 12.32
N ASN A 90 -3.38 -7.52 13.22
CA ASN A 90 -4.36 -8.09 14.16
C ASN A 90 -5.63 -8.67 13.51
N PHE A 91 -5.51 -9.24 12.31
CA PHE A 91 -6.66 -9.86 11.64
C PHE A 91 -7.10 -11.13 12.36
N ILE A 92 -8.29 -11.10 12.96
CA ILE A 92 -8.84 -12.24 13.73
C ILE A 92 -9.73 -13.18 12.89
N GLY A 93 -9.81 -12.97 11.57
CA GLY A 93 -10.49 -13.86 10.62
C GLY A 93 -12.02 -13.78 10.59
N LYS A 94 -12.65 -13.14 11.58
CA LYS A 94 -14.11 -12.98 11.70
C LYS A 94 -14.58 -11.54 11.53
N GLU A 95 -13.77 -10.75 10.85
CA GLU A 95 -14.01 -9.33 10.62
C GLU A 95 -13.78 -8.98 9.16
N THR A 96 -14.30 -7.84 8.73
CA THR A 96 -14.00 -7.24 7.43
C THR A 96 -13.08 -6.06 7.65
N LYS A 97 -11.98 -6.01 6.88
CA LYS A 97 -11.06 -4.86 6.85
C LYS A 97 -11.10 -4.24 5.47
N ASN A 98 -11.35 -2.93 5.42
CA ASN A 98 -11.38 -2.18 4.18
C ASN A 98 -10.04 -1.49 3.98
N VAL A 99 -9.47 -1.69 2.79
CA VAL A 99 -8.21 -1.05 2.39
C VAL A 99 -8.45 -0.27 1.11
N SER A 100 -8.06 1.00 1.12
CA SER A 100 -8.13 1.88 -0.05
C SER A 100 -6.75 2.15 -0.62
N ARG A 101 -6.65 2.18 -1.94
CA ARG A 101 -5.44 2.57 -2.67
C ARG A 101 -5.81 3.52 -3.80
N ILE A 102 -4.90 4.43 -4.09
CA ILE A 102 -4.97 5.32 -5.23
C ILE A 102 -3.77 5.00 -6.11
N VAL A 103 -4.03 4.77 -7.39
CA VAL A 103 -2.97 4.54 -8.37
C VAL A 103 -3.00 5.65 -9.41
N THR A 104 -1.82 6.12 -9.77
CA THR A 104 -1.61 7.14 -10.79
C THR A 104 -1.05 6.48 -12.04
N LYS A 105 -1.68 6.72 -13.19
CA LYS A 105 -1.19 6.25 -14.49
C LYS A 105 -0.05 7.14 -14.97
N VAL A 106 1.11 6.52 -15.23
CA VAL A 106 2.34 7.20 -15.67
C VAL A 106 2.79 6.80 -17.08
N GLY A 107 2.06 5.89 -17.74
CA GLY A 107 2.27 5.56 -19.15
C GLY A 107 1.85 6.69 -20.10
N GLU A 108 2.17 6.56 -21.38
CA GLU A 108 1.86 7.57 -22.42
C GLU A 108 0.49 7.35 -23.08
N GLU A 109 -0.16 6.21 -22.85
CA GLU A 109 -1.39 5.79 -23.54
C GLU A 109 -2.59 6.67 -23.19
N ASP A 110 -3.17 7.39 -24.14
CA ASP A 110 -4.27 8.33 -23.87
C ASP A 110 -5.51 7.68 -23.22
N GLU A 111 -5.79 6.41 -23.57
CA GLU A 111 -6.89 5.63 -23.01
C GLU A 111 -6.42 4.22 -22.70
N ILE A 112 -6.64 3.76 -21.46
CA ILE A 112 -6.23 2.42 -21.02
C ILE A 112 -7.12 1.89 -19.90
N VAL A 113 -7.36 0.59 -19.92
CA VAL A 113 -8.14 -0.12 -18.88
C VAL A 113 -7.26 -1.16 -18.20
N TYR A 114 -7.17 -1.08 -16.88
CA TYR A 114 -6.52 -2.08 -16.05
C TYR A 114 -7.57 -2.97 -15.38
N MET A 115 -7.40 -4.29 -15.50
CA MET A 115 -8.20 -5.29 -14.79
C MET A 115 -7.36 -5.90 -13.68
N ALA A 116 -7.93 -6.00 -12.47
CA ALA A 116 -7.22 -6.63 -11.37
C ALA A 116 -7.36 -8.16 -11.42
N ILE A 117 -6.27 -8.85 -11.07
CA ILE A 117 -6.26 -10.28 -10.80
C ILE A 117 -5.93 -10.46 -9.34
N VAL A 118 -6.77 -11.22 -8.62
CA VAL A 118 -6.64 -11.43 -7.18
C VAL A 118 -6.35 -12.88 -6.91
N ASP A 119 -5.17 -13.14 -6.32
CA ASP A 119 -4.83 -14.43 -5.72
C ASP A 119 -4.94 -14.29 -4.19
N ALA A 120 -6.04 -14.80 -3.63
CA ALA A 120 -6.38 -14.58 -2.22
C ALA A 120 -5.67 -15.60 -1.31
N PRO A 121 -5.07 -15.16 -0.18
CA PRO A 121 -4.53 -16.08 0.80
C PRO A 121 -5.59 -17.06 1.32
N ASN A 122 -5.16 -18.28 1.66
CA ASN A 122 -6.05 -19.30 2.22
C ASN A 122 -6.82 -18.77 3.45
N GLY A 123 -8.15 -18.96 3.43
CA GLY A 123 -9.03 -18.52 4.51
C GLY A 123 -9.46 -17.05 4.45
N VAL A 124 -9.03 -16.29 3.44
CA VAL A 124 -9.43 -14.89 3.24
C VAL A 124 -10.27 -14.78 1.97
N LYS A 125 -11.40 -14.07 2.05
CA LYS A 125 -12.16 -13.64 0.88
C LYS A 125 -11.82 -12.19 0.58
N ILE A 126 -11.38 -11.91 -0.64
CA ILE A 126 -11.09 -10.57 -1.11
C ILE A 126 -12.20 -10.12 -2.06
N GLN A 127 -12.66 -8.90 -1.89
CA GLN A 127 -13.56 -8.21 -2.81
C GLN A 127 -12.89 -6.91 -3.23
N LEU A 128 -12.79 -6.67 -4.54
CA LEU A 128 -12.20 -5.45 -5.09
C LEU A 128 -13.31 -4.53 -5.64
N ILE A 129 -13.20 -3.24 -5.34
CA ILE A 129 -14.15 -2.23 -5.81
C ILE A 129 -13.36 -0.96 -6.18
N PRO A 130 -13.40 -0.50 -7.45
CA PRO A 130 -13.95 -1.19 -8.63
C PRO A 130 -13.05 -2.35 -9.11
N GLU A 131 -13.59 -3.29 -9.88
CA GLU A 131 -12.83 -4.43 -10.43
C GLU A 131 -11.94 -4.06 -11.62
N LYS A 132 -12.19 -2.91 -12.24
CA LYS A 132 -11.39 -2.33 -13.33
C LYS A 132 -11.18 -0.84 -13.10
N LEU A 133 -10.06 -0.33 -13.57
CA LEU A 133 -9.72 1.08 -13.58
C LEU A 133 -9.60 1.53 -15.04
N GLU A 134 -10.42 2.50 -15.42
CA GLU A 134 -10.40 3.11 -16.75
C GLU A 134 -9.76 4.48 -16.64
N PHE A 135 -8.66 4.68 -17.37
CA PHE A 135 -8.00 5.96 -17.47
C PHE A 135 -8.29 6.54 -18.85
N THR A 136 -8.75 7.77 -18.84
CA THR A 136 -8.93 8.60 -20.03
C THR A 136 -8.07 9.84 -19.87
N LYS A 137 -7.66 10.43 -20.99
CA LYS A 137 -6.95 11.70 -20.98
C LYS A 137 -7.81 12.75 -20.30
N ASN A 138 -7.26 13.43 -19.30
CA ASN A 138 -7.84 14.69 -18.84
C ASN A 138 -7.73 15.68 -20.00
N ILE A 139 -8.87 16.06 -20.58
CA ILE A 139 -8.96 17.09 -21.63
C ILE A 139 -8.58 18.44 -21.04
#